data_AF-A0A968M2B1-F1
#
_entry.id   AF-A0A968M2B1-F1
#
_cell.length_a   1.000
_cell.length_b   1.000
_cell.length_c   1.000
_cell.angle_alpha   90.00
_cell.angle_beta   90.00
_cell.angle_gamma   90.00
#
_symmetry.space_group_name_H-M   'P 1'
#
loop_
_entity.id
_entity.type
_entity.pdbx_description
1 polymer ?
#
loop_
_entity_poly.entity_id
_entity_poly.type
_entity_poly.pdbx_seq_one_letter_code
_entity_poly.pdbx_strand_id
1 'polypeptide(L)'
;MAMVNGQPKYVTALGASNEVGGWRSHKADGGIVMDVERNEVVLWGLSMPHSPVWYQDHLWFHNSGRGELWRWDPATGQTTVVAELPGYGRGLSMVTLGNGRTYAIAGTCQIREQHIFGGLPIQQRLSQLVCGVLVIDVATGQEVGRFQFQQGCQELYGVRFLAGKTRPTLLDPADDVAAKGFVCPEVAYWLRPSALLPNP
;
A
#
# COMPACT_ATOMS: atom_id res chain seq x y z
N MET A 1 -8.04 -3.85 -0.17
CA MET A 1 -8.54 -4.95 -1.01
C MET A 1 -7.54 -5.21 -2.12
N ALA A 2 -7.25 -6.47 -2.40
CA ALA A 2 -6.44 -6.93 -3.52
C ALA A 2 -7.35 -7.50 -4.62
N MET A 3 -6.98 -7.22 -5.85
CA MET A 3 -7.69 -7.68 -7.04
C MET A 3 -6.93 -8.85 -7.67
N VAL A 4 -7.64 -9.91 -8.04
CA VAL A 4 -7.13 -11.06 -8.80
C VAL A 4 -7.95 -11.17 -10.07
N ASN A 5 -7.31 -11.16 -11.24
CA ASN A 5 -8.00 -11.20 -12.54
C ASN A 5 -9.10 -10.13 -12.67
N GLY A 6 -8.86 -8.94 -12.12
CA GLY A 6 -9.81 -7.81 -12.16
C GLY A 6 -10.97 -7.89 -11.16
N GLN A 7 -11.04 -8.94 -10.32
CA GLN A 7 -12.10 -9.12 -9.32
C GLN A 7 -11.57 -8.96 -7.89
N PRO A 8 -12.36 -8.42 -6.95
CA PRO A 8 -12.04 -8.45 -5.52
C PRO A 8 -11.82 -9.88 -5.04
N LYS A 9 -10.62 -10.19 -4.54
CA LYS A 9 -10.31 -11.53 -4.05
C LYS A 9 -9.94 -11.56 -2.58
N TYR A 10 -9.06 -10.67 -2.14
CA TYR A 10 -8.59 -10.64 -0.75
C TYR A 10 -8.79 -9.28 -0.10
N VAL A 11 -9.22 -9.27 1.15
CA VAL A 11 -9.33 -8.06 1.97
C VAL A 11 -8.61 -8.24 3.29
N THR A 12 -7.99 -7.18 3.76
CA THR A 12 -7.50 -7.09 5.15
C THR A 12 -8.57 -6.37 5.97
N ALA A 13 -8.77 -6.81 7.21
CA ALA A 13 -9.60 -6.11 8.18
C ALA A 13 -8.87 -6.00 9.53
N LEU A 14 -9.16 -4.92 10.27
CA LEU A 14 -8.51 -4.64 11.56
C LEU A 14 -8.99 -5.58 12.68
N GLY A 15 -10.12 -6.24 12.48
CA GLY A 15 -10.75 -7.13 13.44
C GLY A 15 -11.85 -7.96 12.78
N ALA A 16 -12.08 -9.18 13.27
CA ALA A 16 -13.23 -9.99 12.89
C ALA A 16 -14.47 -9.61 13.70
N SER A 17 -14.98 -8.39 13.50
CA SER A 17 -16.14 -7.85 14.22
C SER A 17 -17.08 -7.09 13.27
N ASN A 18 -18.37 -7.18 13.56
CA ASN A 18 -19.44 -6.43 12.90
C ASN A 18 -19.94 -5.23 13.75
N GLU A 19 -19.30 -4.97 14.90
CA GLU A 19 -19.66 -3.86 15.78
C GLU A 19 -18.85 -2.60 15.43
N VAL A 20 -19.46 -1.43 15.59
CA VAL A 20 -18.78 -0.14 15.37
C VAL A 20 -17.59 -0.04 16.32
N GLY A 21 -16.39 -0.11 15.75
CA GLY A 21 -15.16 -0.01 16.55
C GLY A 21 -14.75 -1.28 17.29
N GLY A 22 -15.39 -2.42 17.05
CA GLY A 22 -15.10 -3.69 17.73
C GLY A 22 -13.66 -4.20 17.53
N TRP A 23 -12.93 -3.67 16.54
CA TRP A 23 -11.52 -3.97 16.33
C TRP A 23 -10.59 -3.36 17.39
N ARG A 24 -11.01 -2.35 18.15
CA ARG A 24 -10.09 -1.56 19.02
C ARG A 24 -9.52 -2.35 20.20
N SER A 25 -10.29 -3.26 20.77
CA SER A 25 -9.88 -4.11 21.90
C SER A 25 -8.79 -5.11 21.48
N HIS A 26 -8.84 -5.59 20.25
CA HIS A 26 -7.93 -6.59 19.68
C HIS A 26 -7.09 -6.00 18.55
N LYS A 27 -6.79 -4.70 18.54
CA LYS A 27 -6.03 -4.08 17.44
C LYS A 27 -4.62 -4.67 17.26
N ALA A 28 -4.04 -5.24 18.31
CA ALA A 28 -2.69 -5.78 18.29
C ALA A 28 -2.58 -7.12 17.55
N ASP A 29 -3.66 -7.90 17.49
CA ASP A 29 -3.65 -9.31 17.08
C ASP A 29 -4.98 -9.82 16.48
N GLY A 30 -6.04 -9.02 16.45
CA GLY A 30 -7.37 -9.40 15.97
C GLY A 30 -7.57 -9.24 14.47
N GLY A 31 -6.60 -8.67 13.77
CA GLY A 31 -6.67 -8.42 12.33
C GLY A 31 -6.65 -9.71 11.51
N ILE A 32 -7.26 -9.64 10.33
CA ILE A 32 -7.49 -10.79 9.47
C ILE A 32 -7.19 -10.51 7.99
N VAL A 33 -7.01 -11.58 7.22
CA VAL A 33 -7.21 -11.60 5.77
C VAL A 33 -8.38 -12.52 5.45
N MET A 34 -9.29 -12.05 4.60
CA MET A 34 -10.45 -12.80 4.13
C MET A 34 -10.39 -12.99 2.62
N ASP A 35 -10.68 -14.20 2.16
CA ASP A 35 -11.01 -14.52 0.78
C ASP A 35 -12.48 -14.17 0.55
N VAL A 36 -12.71 -13.16 -0.28
CA VAL A 36 -14.03 -12.58 -0.54
C VAL A 36 -14.91 -13.56 -1.31
N GLU A 37 -14.35 -14.26 -2.30
CA GLU A 37 -15.11 -15.18 -3.14
C GLU A 37 -15.57 -16.40 -2.36
N ARG A 38 -14.71 -16.90 -1.47
CA ARG A 38 -15.02 -18.06 -0.62
C ARG A 38 -15.80 -17.69 0.64
N ASN A 39 -15.88 -16.40 0.96
CA ASN A 39 -16.42 -15.89 2.22
C ASN A 39 -15.73 -16.53 3.45
N GLU A 40 -14.42 -16.67 3.39
CA GLU A 40 -13.61 -17.39 4.40
C GLU A 40 -12.47 -16.51 4.92
N VAL A 41 -12.24 -16.56 6.23
CA VAL A 41 -11.04 -15.94 6.82
C VAL A 41 -9.86 -16.88 6.66
N VAL A 42 -8.86 -16.45 5.90
CA VAL A 42 -7.69 -17.27 5.53
C VAL A 42 -6.47 -16.99 6.39
N LEU A 43 -6.37 -15.80 7.00
CA LEU A 43 -5.33 -15.47 7.98
C LEU A 43 -5.93 -14.75 9.18
N TRP A 44 -5.40 -15.05 10.36
CA TRP A 44 -5.78 -14.49 11.67
C TRP A 44 -4.53 -13.99 12.41
N GLY A 45 -4.70 -13.32 13.54
CA GLY A 45 -3.56 -12.97 14.40
C GLY A 45 -2.79 -11.73 13.95
N LEU A 46 -3.30 -10.97 12.99
CA LEU A 46 -2.58 -9.85 12.38
C LEU A 46 -2.74 -8.57 13.20
N SER A 47 -1.70 -7.75 13.23
CA SER A 47 -1.71 -6.46 13.90
C SER A 47 -2.06 -5.38 12.90
N MET A 48 -3.34 -5.01 12.87
CA MET A 48 -3.88 -3.97 12.01
C MET A 48 -3.40 -4.05 10.54
N PRO A 49 -3.74 -5.11 9.81
CA PRO A 49 -3.21 -5.34 8.47
C PRO A 49 -3.75 -4.34 7.44
N HIS A 50 -2.88 -3.88 6.53
CA HIS A 50 -3.21 -2.87 5.53
C HIS A 50 -2.67 -3.18 4.14
N SER A 51 -3.25 -2.51 3.14
CA SER A 51 -2.74 -2.40 1.77
C SER A 51 -2.46 -3.74 1.07
N PRO A 52 -3.40 -4.70 1.06
CA PRO A 52 -3.19 -5.95 0.35
C PRO A 52 -3.09 -5.72 -1.16
N VAL A 53 -2.12 -6.39 -1.78
CA VAL A 53 -1.81 -6.36 -3.21
C VAL A 53 -1.57 -7.79 -3.68
N TRP A 54 -2.21 -8.19 -4.77
CA TRP A 54 -1.91 -9.46 -5.43
C TRP A 54 -0.77 -9.27 -6.42
N TYR A 55 0.26 -10.11 -6.35
CA TYR A 55 1.40 -10.05 -7.26
C TYR A 55 2.15 -11.36 -7.35
N GLN A 56 2.42 -11.83 -8.58
CA GLN A 56 3.13 -13.09 -8.86
C GLN A 56 2.57 -14.28 -8.08
N ASP A 57 1.24 -14.47 -8.12
CA ASP A 57 0.50 -15.55 -7.44
C ASP A 57 0.57 -15.56 -5.91
N HIS A 58 1.02 -14.46 -5.31
CA HIS A 58 1.08 -14.29 -3.86
C HIS A 58 0.29 -13.05 -3.44
N LEU A 59 -0.22 -13.09 -2.20
CA LEU A 59 -0.75 -11.92 -1.53
C LEU A 59 0.36 -11.22 -0.75
N TRP A 60 0.54 -9.94 -1.02
CA TRP A 60 1.47 -9.06 -0.31
C TRP A 60 0.69 -8.03 0.49
N PHE A 61 1.08 -7.78 1.73
CA PHE A 61 0.37 -6.83 2.59
C PHE A 61 1.24 -6.37 3.76
N HIS A 62 0.82 -5.30 4.42
CA HIS A 62 1.47 -4.84 5.65
C HIS A 62 0.82 -5.47 6.86
N ASN A 63 1.61 -6.03 7.77
CA ASN A 63 1.21 -6.28 9.15
C ASN A 63 1.60 -5.04 9.98
N SER A 64 0.85 -3.97 9.76
CA SER A 64 1.30 -2.60 10.04
C SER A 64 1.59 -2.34 11.51
N GLY A 65 0.83 -2.92 12.43
CA GLY A 65 1.05 -2.77 13.88
C GLY A 65 2.33 -3.45 14.38
N ARG A 66 2.91 -4.37 13.59
CA ARG A 66 4.25 -4.95 13.82
C ARG A 66 5.35 -4.24 13.05
N GLY A 67 4.99 -3.44 12.04
CA GLY A 67 5.94 -2.81 11.13
C GLY A 67 6.61 -3.84 10.25
N GLU A 68 5.82 -4.64 9.53
CA GLU A 68 6.32 -5.76 8.74
C GLU A 68 5.64 -5.79 7.37
N LEU A 69 6.41 -6.12 6.33
CA LEU A 69 5.91 -6.51 5.01
C LEU A 69 5.76 -8.03 4.96
N TRP A 70 4.56 -8.51 4.66
CA TRP A 70 4.23 -9.93 4.61
C TRP A 70 3.98 -10.38 3.18
N ARG A 71 4.32 -11.65 2.93
CA ARG A 71 3.91 -12.43 1.76
C ARG A 71 3.16 -13.66 2.24
N TRP A 72 2.03 -13.96 1.61
CA TRP A 72 1.28 -15.20 1.80
C TRP A 72 1.10 -15.91 0.46
N ASP A 73 1.40 -17.20 0.45
CA ASP A 73 1.15 -18.11 -0.67
C ASP A 73 -0.14 -18.90 -0.40
N PRO A 74 -1.23 -18.66 -1.15
CA PRO A 74 -2.48 -19.39 -0.96
C PRO A 74 -2.40 -20.86 -1.40
N ALA A 75 -1.46 -21.25 -2.25
CA ALA A 75 -1.33 -22.63 -2.72
C ALA A 75 -0.75 -23.54 -1.61
N THR A 76 0.18 -23.02 -0.82
CA THR A 76 0.83 -23.75 0.28
C THR A 76 0.32 -23.36 1.67
N GLY A 77 -0.37 -22.23 1.78
CA GLY A 77 -0.74 -21.61 3.06
C GLY A 77 0.42 -20.93 3.77
N GLN A 78 1.62 -20.91 3.18
CA GLN A 78 2.81 -20.38 3.84
C GLN A 78 2.78 -18.85 3.95
N THR A 79 3.06 -18.34 5.15
CA THR A 79 3.29 -16.92 5.40
C THR A 79 4.77 -16.63 5.64
N THR A 80 5.28 -15.53 5.10
CA THR A 80 6.66 -15.08 5.28
C THR A 80 6.67 -13.60 5.65
N VAL A 81 7.40 -13.25 6.72
CA VAL A 81 7.81 -11.86 6.97
C VAL A 81 8.99 -11.56 6.05
N VAL A 82 8.78 -10.70 5.06
CA VAL A 82 9.79 -10.41 4.03
C VAL A 82 10.74 -9.30 4.48
N ALA A 83 10.22 -8.29 5.17
CA ALA A 83 11.03 -7.19 5.68
C ALA A 83 10.39 -6.55 6.92
N GLU A 84 11.23 -6.05 7.82
CA GLU A 84 10.82 -5.13 8.87
C GLU A 84 10.83 -3.69 8.32
N LEU A 85 9.84 -2.90 8.74
CA LEU A 85 9.61 -1.53 8.32
C LEU A 85 9.85 -0.57 9.49
N PRO A 86 10.42 0.61 9.26
CA PRO A 86 10.69 1.61 10.30
C PRO A 86 9.44 2.41 10.70
N GLY A 87 8.24 1.96 10.34
CA GLY A 87 7.01 2.69 10.54
C GLY A 87 5.78 1.86 10.21
N TYR A 88 4.61 2.45 10.40
CA TYR A 88 3.34 1.79 10.19
C TYR A 88 3.03 1.69 8.70
N GLY A 89 2.94 0.48 8.15
CA GLY A 89 2.76 0.27 6.72
C GLY A 89 1.43 0.78 6.19
N ARG A 90 1.45 1.69 5.22
CA ARG A 90 0.27 2.19 4.47
C ARG A 90 0.65 2.51 3.03
N GLY A 91 -0.11 1.97 2.09
CA GLY A 91 0.25 1.97 0.69
C GLY A 91 1.30 0.90 0.39
N LEU A 92 1.02 0.09 -0.62
CA LEU A 92 1.91 -0.92 -1.15
C LEU A 92 1.73 -0.96 -2.66
N SER A 93 2.85 -1.06 -3.37
CA SER A 93 2.90 -1.34 -4.80
C SER A 93 3.99 -2.37 -5.04
N MET A 94 3.73 -3.32 -5.93
CA MET A 94 4.70 -4.31 -6.37
C MET A 94 5.14 -3.98 -7.79
N VAL A 95 6.41 -4.21 -8.11
CA VAL A 95 6.94 -3.99 -9.45
C VAL A 95 8.08 -4.96 -9.75
N THR A 96 8.08 -5.54 -10.95
CA THR A 96 9.22 -6.27 -11.50
C THR A 96 9.83 -5.41 -12.60
N LEU A 97 11.13 -5.14 -12.48
CA LEU A 97 11.86 -4.37 -13.49
C LEU A 97 12.33 -5.28 -14.62
N GLY A 98 12.77 -4.70 -15.75
CA GLY A 98 13.21 -5.45 -16.92
C GLY A 98 14.43 -6.37 -16.68
N ASN A 99 15.12 -6.23 -15.55
CA ASN A 99 16.17 -7.13 -15.10
C ASN A 99 15.63 -8.38 -14.34
N GLY A 100 14.31 -8.55 -14.25
CA GLY A 100 13.65 -9.66 -13.55
C GLY A 100 13.57 -9.50 -12.02
N ARG A 101 14.14 -8.44 -11.43
CA ARG A 101 14.07 -8.22 -9.98
C ARG A 101 12.73 -7.62 -9.60
N THR A 102 12.12 -8.18 -8.55
CA THR A 102 10.87 -7.69 -7.97
C THR A 102 11.17 -6.81 -6.75
N TYR A 103 10.46 -5.70 -6.66
CA TYR A 103 10.54 -4.75 -5.55
C TYR A 103 9.16 -4.48 -4.97
N ALA A 104 9.11 -4.32 -3.66
CA ALA A 104 7.99 -3.73 -2.96
C ALA A 104 8.28 -2.25 -2.71
N ILE A 105 7.35 -1.39 -3.12
CA ILE A 105 7.35 0.03 -2.80
C ILE A 105 6.37 0.23 -1.64
N ALA A 106 6.92 0.34 -0.44
CA ALA A 106 6.18 0.35 0.81
C ALA A 106 6.10 1.77 1.37
N GLY A 107 4.89 2.29 1.58
CA GLY A 107 4.70 3.51 2.35
C GLY A 107 4.69 3.20 3.85
N THR A 108 5.35 4.03 4.64
CA THR A 108 5.31 3.98 6.11
C THR A 108 4.84 5.30 6.69
N CYS A 109 4.21 5.23 7.86
CA CYS A 109 3.64 6.36 8.57
C CYS A 109 4.13 6.40 10.02
N GLN A 110 3.99 7.58 10.62
CA GLN A 110 4.03 7.75 12.06
C GLN A 110 2.65 7.43 12.66
N ILE A 111 2.62 7.07 13.95
CA ILE A 111 1.37 6.90 14.71
C ILE A 111 1.31 8.03 15.75
N ARG A 112 0.37 8.97 15.59
CA ARG A 112 0.20 10.10 16.53
C ARG A 112 -0.85 9.86 17.59
N GLU A 113 -1.97 9.23 17.24
CA GLU A 113 -3.10 9.09 18.17
C GLU A 113 -2.90 7.88 19.09
N GLN A 114 -2.18 8.12 20.19
CA GLN A 114 -1.80 7.10 21.15
C GLN A 114 -3.00 6.48 21.90
N HIS A 115 -4.12 7.21 22.03
CA HIS A 115 -5.30 6.68 22.71
C HIS A 115 -5.98 5.54 21.93
N ILE A 116 -6.01 5.62 20.59
CA ILE A 116 -6.68 4.61 19.75
C ILE A 116 -5.66 3.61 19.19
N PHE A 117 -4.49 4.09 18.75
CA PHE A 117 -3.46 3.29 18.08
C PHE A 117 -2.21 3.04 18.94
N GLY A 118 -2.26 3.35 20.23
CA GLY A 118 -1.18 3.02 21.17
C GLY A 118 -1.15 1.55 21.57
N GLY A 119 0.01 1.10 22.06
CA GLY A 119 0.23 -0.26 22.54
C GLY A 119 0.45 -1.29 21.44
N LEU A 120 0.77 -0.85 20.21
CA LEU A 120 1.07 -1.76 19.10
C LEU A 120 2.49 -2.32 19.23
N PRO A 121 2.74 -3.57 18.78
CA PRO A 121 4.06 -4.22 18.91
C PRO A 121 5.23 -3.39 18.36
N ILE A 122 5.03 -2.67 17.25
CA ILE A 122 6.06 -1.83 16.64
C ILE A 122 6.59 -0.74 17.60
N GLN A 123 5.73 -0.20 18.49
CA GLN A 123 6.10 0.86 19.43
C GLN A 123 6.96 0.34 20.59
N GLN A 124 7.01 -0.97 20.79
CA GLN A 124 7.91 -1.60 21.77
C GLN A 124 9.33 -1.77 21.20
N ARG A 125 9.44 -1.89 19.87
CA ARG A 125 10.70 -2.10 19.16
C ARG A 125 11.35 -0.80 18.68
N LEU A 126 10.54 0.20 18.30
CA LEU A 126 11.02 1.46 17.72
C LEU A 126 10.62 2.65 18.58
N SER A 127 11.61 3.45 18.99
CA SER A 127 11.39 4.69 19.74
C SER A 127 10.84 5.82 18.88
N GLN A 128 11.09 5.78 17.56
CA GLN A 128 10.57 6.72 16.58
C GLN A 128 10.15 5.99 15.31
N LEU A 129 8.99 6.37 14.78
CA LEU A 129 8.47 5.85 13.53
C LEU A 129 8.79 6.81 12.38
N VAL A 130 9.01 6.26 11.19
CA VAL A 130 9.39 7.00 9.98
C VAL A 130 8.19 7.09 9.03
N CYS A 131 7.88 8.32 8.60
CA CYS A 131 6.99 8.55 7.47
C CYS A 131 7.80 8.65 6.17
N GLY A 132 7.46 7.85 5.18
CA GLY A 132 8.24 7.79 3.95
C GLY A 132 7.82 6.68 3.00
N VAL A 133 8.58 6.53 1.92
CA VAL A 133 8.44 5.47 0.93
C VAL A 133 9.74 4.70 0.85
N LEU A 134 9.66 3.39 0.99
CA LEU A 134 10.79 2.46 0.99
C LEU A 134 10.75 1.62 -0.28
N VAL A 135 11.91 1.29 -0.81
CA VAL A 135 12.09 0.34 -1.91
C VAL A 135 12.77 -0.89 -1.32
N ILE A 136 12.08 -2.02 -1.37
CA ILE A 136 12.53 -3.27 -0.75
C ILE A 136 12.72 -4.29 -1.86
N ASP A 137 13.91 -4.88 -1.96
CA ASP A 137 14.12 -6.07 -2.78
C ASP A 137 13.48 -7.27 -2.08
N VAL A 138 12.46 -7.86 -2.68
CA VAL A 138 11.67 -8.90 -2.01
C VAL A 138 12.33 -10.27 -2.01
N ALA A 139 13.39 -10.47 -2.80
CA ALA A 139 14.17 -11.71 -2.77
C ALA A 139 15.09 -11.75 -1.54
N THR A 140 15.61 -10.60 -1.11
CA THR A 140 16.55 -10.50 0.02
C THR A 140 15.93 -9.90 1.28
N GLY A 141 14.78 -9.23 1.16
CA GLY A 141 14.17 -8.44 2.24
C GLY A 141 14.88 -7.12 2.52
N GLN A 142 15.91 -6.77 1.75
CA GLN A 142 16.72 -5.57 2.01
C GLN A 142 16.05 -4.30 1.47
N GLU A 143 16.11 -3.24 2.27
CA GLU A 143 15.82 -1.89 1.82
C GLU A 143 16.96 -1.40 0.91
N VAL A 144 16.65 -1.18 -0.36
CA VAL A 144 17.61 -0.71 -1.39
C VAL A 144 17.45 0.78 -1.70
N GLY A 145 16.46 1.44 -1.11
CA GLY A 145 16.25 2.88 -1.27
C GLY A 145 15.14 3.41 -0.38
N ARG A 146 15.20 4.71 -0.09
CA ARG A 146 14.24 5.39 0.78
C ARG A 146 14.05 6.85 0.37
N PHE A 147 12.81 7.28 0.44
CA PHE A 147 12.42 8.69 0.55
C PHE A 147 11.75 8.90 1.91
N GLN A 148 12.20 9.90 2.68
CA GLN A 148 11.67 10.16 4.02
C GLN A 148 11.15 11.59 4.13
N PHE A 149 9.95 11.72 4.67
CA PHE A 149 9.43 13.01 5.10
C PHE A 149 10.03 13.37 6.46
N GLN A 150 10.82 14.44 6.49
CA GLN A 150 11.36 14.96 7.75
C GLN A 150 10.33 15.85 8.46
N GLN A 151 9.48 16.55 7.71
CA GLN A 151 8.42 17.44 8.21
C GLN A 151 7.24 17.48 7.23
N GLY A 152 6.11 18.07 7.65
CA GLY A 152 4.94 18.36 6.79
C GLY A 152 4.03 17.18 6.48
N CYS A 153 4.57 15.96 6.36
CA CYS A 153 3.81 14.75 6.10
C CYS A 153 4.19 13.64 7.08
N GLN A 154 3.17 12.99 7.64
CA GLN A 154 3.36 11.93 8.64
C GLN A 154 2.52 10.69 8.40
N GLU A 155 1.58 10.78 7.48
CA GLU A 155 0.71 9.69 7.09
C GLU A 155 0.59 9.67 5.57
N LEU A 156 0.69 8.47 5.02
CA LEU A 156 0.45 8.14 3.63
C LEU A 156 -0.79 7.25 3.57
N TYR A 157 -1.61 7.44 2.55
CA TYR A 157 -2.82 6.62 2.34
C TYR A 157 -2.65 5.58 1.23
N GLY A 158 -1.70 5.79 0.32
CA GLY A 158 -1.48 4.92 -0.81
C GLY A 158 -0.14 5.18 -1.49
N VAL A 159 0.38 4.14 -2.12
CA VAL A 159 1.59 4.19 -2.95
C VAL A 159 1.30 3.43 -4.23
N ARG A 160 1.68 4.01 -5.37
CA ARG A 160 1.55 3.41 -6.70
C ARG A 160 2.80 3.67 -7.50
N PHE A 161 3.28 2.62 -8.15
CA PHE A 161 4.37 2.73 -9.11
C PHE A 161 3.81 2.95 -10.52
N LEU A 162 4.30 3.98 -11.22
CA LEU A 162 3.90 4.31 -12.59
C LEU A 162 5.04 3.99 -13.56
N ALA A 163 5.00 2.79 -14.14
CA ALA A 163 6.04 2.32 -15.05
C ALA A 163 6.17 3.20 -16.30
N GLY A 164 7.40 3.53 -16.68
CA GLY A 164 7.72 4.29 -17.89
C GLY A 164 7.29 5.77 -17.86
N LYS A 165 6.85 6.31 -16.72
CA LYS A 165 6.48 7.72 -16.58
C LYS A 165 7.61 8.51 -15.92
N THR A 166 8.09 9.55 -16.57
CA THR A 166 9.24 10.36 -16.12
C THR A 166 8.88 11.78 -15.69
N ARG A 167 7.74 12.31 -16.15
CA ARG A 167 7.29 13.69 -15.86
C ARG A 167 5.82 13.71 -15.42
N PRO A 168 5.48 13.12 -14.27
CA PRO A 168 4.13 13.22 -13.74
C PRO A 168 3.83 14.68 -13.40
N THR A 169 2.63 15.15 -13.74
CA THR A 169 2.10 16.44 -13.32
C THR A 169 0.92 16.18 -12.40
N LEU A 170 0.91 16.82 -11.24
CA LEU A 170 -0.24 16.85 -10.36
C LEU A 170 -1.00 18.14 -10.63
N LEU A 171 -2.31 18.02 -10.84
CA LEU A 171 -3.20 19.16 -11.05
C LEU A 171 -4.26 19.14 -9.96
N ASP A 172 -4.61 20.32 -9.49
CA ASP A 172 -5.80 20.50 -8.68
C ASP A 172 -7.02 20.26 -9.59
N PRO A 173 -7.99 19.41 -9.20
CA PRO A 173 -9.24 19.26 -9.94
C PRO A 173 -10.01 20.57 -10.14
N ALA A 174 -9.77 21.59 -9.32
CA ALA A 174 -10.36 22.92 -9.45
C ALA A 174 -9.64 23.83 -10.47
N ASP A 175 -8.47 23.43 -10.98
CA ASP A 175 -7.75 24.18 -12.01
C ASP A 175 -8.43 24.00 -13.37
N ASP A 176 -8.70 25.10 -14.09
CA ASP A 176 -9.24 25.09 -15.45
C ASP A 176 -8.40 24.23 -16.42
N VAL A 177 -7.10 24.07 -16.15
CA VAL A 177 -6.22 23.19 -16.92
C VAL A 177 -6.66 21.73 -16.81
N ALA A 178 -7.16 21.27 -15.65
CA ALA A 178 -7.62 19.90 -15.46
C ALA A 178 -8.77 19.53 -16.41
N ALA A 179 -9.67 20.48 -16.70
CA ALA A 179 -10.78 20.30 -17.65
C ALA A 179 -10.32 20.19 -19.12
N LYS A 180 -9.07 20.53 -19.43
CA LYS A 180 -8.49 20.43 -20.77
C LYS A 180 -7.81 19.09 -21.03
N GLY A 181 -7.76 18.20 -20.04
CA GLY A 181 -7.25 16.84 -20.18
C GLY A 181 -8.34 15.91 -20.70
N PHE A 182 -8.06 15.21 -21.78
CA PHE A 182 -8.91 14.14 -22.30
C PHE A 182 -8.24 12.79 -22.03
N VAL A 183 -8.89 11.93 -21.24
CA VAL A 183 -8.36 10.62 -20.86
C VAL A 183 -9.34 9.52 -21.29
N CYS A 184 -8.83 8.57 -22.07
CA CYS A 184 -9.46 7.30 -22.39
C CYS A 184 -8.53 6.16 -21.90
N PRO A 185 -9.04 4.92 -21.78
CA PRO A 185 -8.26 3.80 -21.26
C PRO A 185 -6.86 3.63 -21.91
N GLU A 186 -6.75 3.95 -23.19
CA GLU A 186 -5.51 3.76 -23.97
C GLU A 186 -4.74 5.05 -24.24
N VAL A 187 -5.37 6.22 -24.07
CA VAL A 187 -4.79 7.50 -24.48
C VAL A 187 -5.12 8.61 -23.51
N ALA A 188 -4.15 9.49 -23.26
CA ALA A 188 -4.36 10.74 -22.55
C ALA A 188 -3.75 11.87 -23.37
N TYR A 189 -4.54 12.90 -23.67
CA TYR A 189 -4.13 14.07 -24.43
C TYR A 189 -4.56 15.34 -23.72
N TRP A 190 -3.79 16.41 -23.92
CA TRP A 190 -4.22 17.76 -23.58
C TRP A 190 -4.87 18.37 -24.82
N LEU A 191 -6.07 18.94 -24.67
CA LEU A 191 -6.67 19.78 -25.70
C LEU A 191 -5.68 20.90 -26.03
N ARG A 192 -5.16 20.89 -27.26
CA ARG A 192 -4.25 21.95 -27.71
C ARG A 192 -5.06 23.24 -27.90
N PRO A 193 -4.57 24.39 -27.40
CA PRO A 193 -5.14 25.67 -27.75
C PRO A 193 -5.26 25.80 -29.28
N SER A 194 -6.40 26.29 -29.76
CA SER A 194 -6.67 26.45 -31.21
C SER A 194 -5.60 27.29 -31.91
N ALA A 195 -4.96 28.22 -31.21
CA ALA A 195 -3.85 29.04 -31.71
C ALA A 195 -2.57 28.25 -32.05
N LEU A 196 -2.46 26.98 -31.65
CA LEU A 196 -1.32 26.09 -31.95
C LEU A 196 -1.67 24.99 -32.97
N LEU A 197 -2.89 25.02 -33.53
CA LEU A 197 -3.28 24.14 -34.61
C LEU A 197 -2.97 24.84 -35.95
N PRO A 198 -2.35 24.15 -36.93
CA PRO A 198 -2.19 24.71 -38.26
C PRO A 198 -3.57 25.03 -38.86
N ASN A 199 -3.70 26.18 -39.54
CA ASN A 199 -4.92 26.50 -40.27
C ASN A 199 -5.18 25.40 -41.33
N PRO A 200 -6.45 25.00 -41.51
CA PRO A 200 -6.82 23.97 -42.47
C PRO A 200 -6.47 24.35 -43.92
#